data_AF-A0A437SSG1-F1
#
_entry.id   AF-A0A437SSG1-F1
#
_cell.length_a   1.000
_cell.length_b   1.000
_cell.length_c   1.000
_cell.angle_alpha   90.00
_cell.angle_beta   90.00
_cell.angle_gamma   90.00
#
_symmetry.space_group_name_H-M   'P 1'
#
loop_
_entity.id
_entity.type
_entity.pdbx_description
1 polymer ?
#
loop_
_entity_poly.entity_id
_entity_poly.type
_entity_poly.pdbx_seq_one_letter_code
_entity_poly.pdbx_strand_id
1 'polypeptide(L)'
;MLYRLDNVSVADLSKMQTNLKHTILQIDKWDASYLWLFLNMMDLYSFSDLEGLMSSIFNHYKNDDNYTNSSLKILAGIVVKYVFICKQHDLVEVEMQKNLEFLDELSHDPAIFVEKLFGQYFKAELDHNEQLKKQLAGFLKEGNYGFYFERLN
;
A
#
# COMPACT_ATOMS: atom_id res chain seq x y z
N MET A 1 -19.11 23.09 15.39
CA MET A 1 -18.47 24.06 14.48
C MET A 1 -17.85 23.26 13.34
N LEU A 2 -18.57 23.12 12.23
CA LEU A 2 -18.10 22.37 11.06
C LEU A 2 -17.15 23.28 10.28
N TYR A 3 -15.85 22.97 10.29
CA TYR A 3 -14.90 23.61 9.38
C TYR A 3 -15.30 23.24 7.94
N ARG A 4 -15.85 24.21 7.21
CA ARG A 4 -16.13 24.07 5.78
C ARG A 4 -14.81 24.18 5.02
N LEU A 5 -14.47 23.15 4.25
CA LEU A 5 -13.30 23.10 3.36
C LEU A 5 -13.44 24.04 2.14
N ASP A 6 -14.57 24.73 2.03
CA ASP A 6 -15.01 25.50 0.87
C ASP A 6 -14.15 26.77 0.59
N ASN A 7 -13.19 27.11 1.46
CA ASN A 7 -12.37 28.32 1.37
C ASN A 7 -10.85 28.06 1.29
N VAL A 8 -10.40 26.82 1.09
CA VAL A 8 -8.96 26.54 0.95
C VAL A 8 -8.53 26.87 -0.48
N SER A 9 -7.58 27.80 -0.64
CA SER A 9 -7.08 28.13 -1.98
C SER A 9 -6.28 26.95 -2.56
N VAL A 10 -6.21 26.85 -3.89
CA VAL A 10 -5.39 25.84 -4.58
C VAL A 10 -3.92 25.94 -4.16
N ALA A 11 -3.43 27.15 -3.88
CA ALA A 11 -2.09 27.39 -3.39
C ALA A 11 -1.88 26.83 -1.96
N ASP A 12 -2.87 26.97 -1.08
CA ASP A 12 -2.82 26.42 0.28
C ASP A 12 -2.88 24.89 0.28
N LEU A 13 -3.67 24.28 -0.62
CA LEU A 13 -3.70 22.83 -0.81
C LEU A 13 -2.34 22.29 -1.29
N SER A 14 -1.74 22.94 -2.29
CA SER A 14 -0.41 22.56 -2.81
C SER A 14 0.68 22.69 -1.74
N LYS A 15 0.64 23.75 -0.93
CA LYS A 15 1.56 23.94 0.19
C LYS A 15 1.36 22.89 1.28
N MET A 16 0.12 22.54 1.60
CA MET A 16 -0.21 21.48 2.56
C MET A 16 0.29 20.13 2.07
N GLN A 17 0.07 19.79 0.79
CA GLN A 17 0.60 18.57 0.17
C GLN A 17 2.13 18.51 0.25
N THR A 18 2.81 19.62 -0.07
CA THR A 18 4.28 19.71 0.00
C THR A 18 4.80 19.49 1.42
N ASN A 19 4.16 20.12 2.41
CA ASN A 19 4.55 19.95 3.82
C ASN A 19 4.33 18.51 4.32
N LEU A 20 3.24 17.87 3.92
CA LEU A 20 2.94 16.48 4.28
C LEU A 20 3.95 15.51 3.65
N LYS A 21 4.30 15.73 2.38
CA LYS A 21 5.37 14.98 1.71
C LYS A 21 6.70 15.09 2.45
N HIS A 22 7.13 16.30 2.79
CA HIS A 22 8.36 16.50 3.53
C HIS A 22 8.33 15.86 4.92
N THR A 23 7.19 15.92 5.60
CA THR A 23 7.03 15.30 6.92
C THR A 23 7.28 13.80 6.84
N ILE A 24 6.70 13.11 5.84
CA ILE A 24 6.86 11.67 5.69
C ILE A 24 8.29 11.27 5.28
N LEU A 25 8.91 12.03 4.38
CA LEU A 25 10.29 11.77 3.95
C LEU A 25 11.33 11.89 5.08
N GLN A 26 10.98 12.54 6.19
CA GLN A 26 11.85 12.73 7.37
C GLN A 26 11.54 11.75 8.52
N ILE A 27 10.69 10.75 8.29
CA ILE A 27 10.30 9.78 9.32
C ILE A 27 11.40 8.73 9.51
N ASP A 28 11.97 8.70 10.71
CA ASP A 28 12.90 7.65 11.14
C ASP A 28 12.20 6.46 11.83
N LYS A 29 10.95 6.65 12.31
CA LYS A 29 10.17 5.62 13.02
C LYS A 29 8.73 5.53 12.52
N TRP A 30 8.37 4.36 12.00
CA TRP A 30 7.06 4.11 11.43
C TRP A 30 6.08 3.58 12.48
N ASP A 31 5.22 4.43 13.00
CA ASP A 31 4.06 3.99 13.79
C ASP A 31 2.80 3.82 12.92
N ALA A 32 1.72 3.34 13.53
CA ALA A 32 0.45 3.15 12.83
C ALA A 32 -0.14 4.44 12.25
N SER A 33 0.08 5.59 12.88
CA SER A 33 -0.43 6.88 12.40
C SER A 33 0.31 7.34 11.15
N TYR A 34 1.63 7.22 11.13
CA TYR A 34 2.45 7.56 9.97
C TYR A 34 2.25 6.58 8.81
N LEU A 35 2.11 5.28 9.09
CA LEU A 35 1.72 4.31 8.07
C LEU A 35 0.35 4.66 7.47
N TRP A 36 -0.63 5.00 8.31
CA TRP A 36 -1.96 5.36 7.82
C TRP A 36 -1.92 6.62 6.96
N LEU A 37 -1.17 7.64 7.39
CA LEU A 37 -0.98 8.85 6.63
C LEU A 37 -0.31 8.56 5.29
N PHE A 38 0.73 7.72 5.29
CA PHE A 38 1.44 7.32 4.07
C PHE A 38 0.50 6.62 3.08
N LEU A 39 -0.23 5.58 3.52
CA LEU A 39 -1.18 4.82 2.70
C LEU A 39 -2.15 5.72 1.91
N ASN A 40 -2.67 6.75 2.57
CA ASN A 40 -3.64 7.68 1.98
C ASN A 40 -3.01 8.72 1.05
N MET A 41 -1.68 8.86 1.04
CA MET A 41 -0.96 9.86 0.26
C MET A 41 -0.04 9.26 -0.80
N MET A 42 0.06 7.93 -0.92
CA MET A 42 0.97 7.26 -1.86
C MET A 42 0.87 7.81 -3.30
N ASP A 43 -0.34 8.09 -3.78
CA ASP A 43 -0.59 8.58 -5.15
C ASP A 43 -0.05 10.00 -5.39
N LEU A 44 0.36 10.70 -4.33
CA LEU A 44 0.98 12.03 -4.44
C LEU A 44 2.49 11.94 -4.70
N TYR A 45 3.14 10.81 -4.40
CA TYR A 45 4.59 10.67 -4.47
C TYR A 45 5.04 10.22 -5.87
N SER A 46 6.28 10.58 -6.24
CA SER A 46 6.89 9.94 -7.42
C SER A 46 7.21 8.47 -7.11
N PHE A 47 7.32 7.64 -8.15
CA PHE A 47 7.68 6.23 -7.96
C PHE A 47 9.00 6.06 -7.19
N SER A 48 10.00 6.90 -7.48
CA SER A 48 11.30 6.86 -6.77
C SER A 48 11.18 7.24 -5.29
N ASP A 49 10.32 8.21 -4.95
CA ASP A 49 10.04 8.55 -3.56
C ASP A 49 9.36 7.35 -2.84
N LEU A 50 8.41 6.71 -3.51
CA LEU A 50 7.72 5.55 -2.96
C LEU A 50 8.67 4.37 -2.74
N GLU A 51 9.57 4.08 -3.67
CA GLU A 51 10.57 3.01 -3.54
C GLU A 51 11.46 3.23 -2.30
N GLY A 52 11.91 4.47 -2.08
CA GLY A 52 12.69 4.85 -0.90
C GLY A 52 11.88 4.69 0.40
N LEU A 53 10.63 5.14 0.40
CA LEU A 53 9.73 5.03 1.56
C LEU A 53 9.40 3.57 1.89
N MET A 54 9.12 2.74 0.89
CA MET A 54 8.88 1.31 1.06
C MET A 54 10.10 0.61 1.67
N SER A 55 11.30 0.94 1.18
CA SER A 55 12.55 0.41 1.73
C SER A 55 12.76 0.83 3.20
N SER A 56 12.41 2.07 3.56
CA SER A 56 12.43 2.56 4.94
C SER A 56 11.46 1.78 5.86
N ILE A 57 10.23 1.55 5.38
CA ILE A 57 9.21 0.77 6.10
C ILE A 57 9.70 -0.67 6.31
N PHE A 58 10.20 -1.33 5.27
CA PHE A 58 10.67 -2.71 5.38
C PHE A 58 11.81 -2.85 6.39
N ASN A 59 12.76 -1.91 6.38
CA ASN A 59 13.86 -1.91 7.35
C ASN A 59 13.37 -1.72 8.80
N HIS A 60 12.34 -0.91 9.03
CA HIS A 60 11.75 -0.71 10.35
C HIS A 60 11.07 -1.97 10.90
N TYR A 61 10.48 -2.74 10.00
CA TYR A 61 9.58 -3.85 10.31
C TYR A 61 10.19 -5.24 10.07
N LYS A 62 11.43 -5.30 9.58
CA LYS A 62 12.19 -6.54 9.34
C LYS A 62 12.32 -7.49 10.55
N ASN A 63 12.12 -6.98 11.77
CA ASN A 63 12.12 -7.78 12.99
C ASN A 63 10.68 -7.86 13.53
N ASP A 64 10.14 -9.08 13.62
CA ASP A 64 8.71 -9.40 13.85
C ASP A 64 8.05 -8.79 15.09
N ASP A 65 8.82 -8.22 16.03
CA ASP A 65 8.30 -7.72 17.31
C ASP A 65 7.75 -6.28 17.26
N ASN A 66 7.81 -5.60 16.12
CA ASN A 66 7.45 -4.18 16.02
C ASN A 66 6.00 -3.91 15.59
N TYR A 67 5.19 -4.94 15.32
CA TYR A 67 3.83 -4.75 14.84
C TYR A 67 2.78 -4.77 15.95
N THR A 68 1.92 -3.76 15.96
CA THR A 68 0.58 -3.86 16.55
C THR A 68 -0.39 -4.45 15.51
N ASN A 69 -1.53 -5.00 15.93
CA ASN A 69 -2.58 -5.46 15.00
C ASN A 69 -3.02 -4.34 14.03
N SER A 70 -3.02 -3.09 14.49
CA SER A 70 -3.36 -1.93 13.65
C SER A 70 -2.30 -1.64 12.60
N SER A 71 -1.01 -1.65 12.98
CA SER A 71 0.08 -1.41 12.03
C SER A 71 0.21 -2.56 11.02
N LEU A 72 -0.03 -3.81 11.44
CA LEU A 72 -0.03 -4.97 10.55
C LEU A 72 -1.01 -4.81 9.38
N LYS A 73 -2.26 -4.42 9.69
CA LYS A 73 -3.29 -4.22 8.67
C LYS A 73 -2.95 -3.08 7.72
N ILE A 74 -2.51 -1.94 8.26
CA ILE A 74 -2.17 -0.78 7.44
C ILE A 74 -0.98 -1.11 6.53
N LEU A 75 0.01 -1.82 7.07
CA LEU A 75 1.19 -2.23 6.33
C LEU A 75 0.87 -3.18 5.19
N ALA A 76 0.04 -4.21 5.43
CA ALA A 76 -0.41 -5.10 4.37
C ALA A 76 -1.14 -4.32 3.26
N GLY A 77 -1.95 -3.32 3.63
CA GLY A 77 -2.60 -2.42 2.69
C GLY A 77 -1.63 -1.54 1.88
N ILE A 78 -0.58 -1.02 2.52
CA ILE A 78 0.48 -0.25 1.85
C ILE A 78 1.17 -1.13 0.80
N VAL A 79 1.52 -2.36 1.16
CA VAL A 79 2.21 -3.28 0.26
C VAL A 79 1.36 -3.59 -0.97
N VAL A 80 0.08 -3.92 -0.77
CA VAL A 80 -0.86 -4.18 -1.88
C VAL A 80 -1.02 -2.94 -2.77
N LYS A 81 -1.17 -1.75 -2.17
CA LYS A 81 -1.27 -0.49 -2.93
C LYS A 81 0.00 -0.20 -3.72
N TYR A 82 1.17 -0.42 -3.14
CA TYR A 82 2.43 -0.22 -3.84
C TYR A 82 2.60 -1.19 -5.01
N VAL A 83 2.29 -2.48 -4.83
CA VAL A 83 2.31 -3.47 -5.92
C VAL A 83 1.35 -3.09 -7.04
N PHE A 84 0.18 -2.53 -6.70
CA PHE A 84 -0.74 -2.02 -7.70
C PHE A 84 -0.16 -0.82 -8.47
N ILE A 85 0.46 0.15 -7.79
CA ILE A 85 1.17 1.26 -8.45
C ILE A 85 2.28 0.72 -9.34
N CYS A 86 3.09 -0.23 -8.85
CA CYS A 86 4.11 -0.90 -9.64
C CYS A 86 3.54 -1.48 -10.93
N LYS A 87 2.39 -2.16 -10.88
CA LYS A 87 1.73 -2.69 -12.07
C LYS A 87 1.35 -1.61 -13.09
N GLN A 88 1.00 -0.40 -12.66
CA GLN A 88 0.69 0.71 -13.57
C GLN A 88 1.94 1.28 -14.25
N HIS A 89 3.12 1.01 -13.71
CA HIS A 89 4.40 1.40 -14.27
C HIS A 89 5.04 0.18 -14.95
N ASP A 90 5.01 0.10 -16.28
CA ASP A 90 5.68 -0.97 -17.00
C ASP A 90 7.17 -1.07 -16.57
N LEU A 91 7.69 -2.30 -16.40
CA LEU A 91 9.10 -2.64 -16.07
C LEU A 91 9.52 -2.68 -14.59
N VAL A 92 8.60 -2.79 -13.61
CA VAL A 92 8.97 -2.92 -12.18
C VAL A 92 8.58 -4.24 -11.52
N GLU A 93 8.58 -5.35 -12.28
CA GLU A 93 8.29 -6.71 -11.78
C GLU A 93 9.15 -7.11 -10.58
N VAL A 94 10.44 -6.73 -10.58
CA VAL A 94 11.36 -7.02 -9.46
C VAL A 94 10.89 -6.35 -8.17
N GLU A 95 10.44 -5.09 -8.24
CA GLU A 95 9.90 -4.41 -7.06
C GLU A 95 8.54 -4.99 -6.65
N MET A 96 7.69 -5.41 -7.60
CA MET A 96 6.46 -6.14 -7.26
C MET A 96 6.79 -7.41 -6.49
N GLN A 97 7.72 -8.22 -6.98
CA GLN A 97 8.09 -9.49 -6.37
C GLN A 97 8.64 -9.30 -4.94
N LYS A 98 9.58 -8.37 -4.75
CA LYS A 98 10.12 -8.02 -3.42
C LYS A 98 9.03 -7.63 -2.41
N ASN A 99 8.05 -6.85 -2.85
CA ASN A 99 6.93 -6.44 -2.00
C ASN A 99 5.97 -7.60 -1.70
N LEU A 100 5.74 -8.47 -2.67
CA LEU A 100 4.90 -9.66 -2.51
C LEU A 100 5.58 -10.74 -1.63
N GLU A 101 6.91 -10.80 -1.60
CA GLU A 101 7.68 -11.62 -0.66
C GLU A 101 7.53 -11.10 0.76
N PHE A 102 7.72 -9.79 0.97
CA PHE A 102 7.48 -9.16 2.26
C PHE A 102 6.04 -9.37 2.76
N LEU A 103 5.05 -9.24 1.87
CA LEU A 103 3.64 -9.52 2.21
C LEU A 103 3.46 -10.95 2.72
N ASP A 104 4.15 -11.93 2.14
CA ASP A 104 4.07 -13.34 2.55
C ASP A 104 4.73 -13.60 3.90
N GLU A 105 5.80 -12.87 4.22
CA GLU A 105 6.50 -12.94 5.51
C GLU A 105 5.66 -12.39 6.67
N LEU A 106 4.72 -11.45 6.41
CA LEU A 106 3.81 -10.97 7.45
C LEU A 106 3.02 -12.12 8.11
N SER A 107 2.77 -12.00 9.42
CA SER A 107 2.06 -13.00 10.21
C SER A 107 0.73 -13.43 9.59
N HIS A 108 0.38 -14.71 9.71
CA HIS A 108 -0.90 -15.25 9.25
C HIS A 108 -2.05 -14.83 10.17
N ASP A 109 -2.52 -13.60 10.00
CA ASP A 109 -3.64 -13.01 10.76
C ASP A 109 -4.88 -12.87 9.86
N PRO A 110 -6.08 -13.30 10.30
CA PRO A 110 -7.32 -13.10 9.55
C PRO A 110 -7.59 -11.63 9.17
N ALA A 111 -7.07 -10.67 9.94
CA ALA A 111 -7.22 -9.23 9.70
C ALA A 111 -6.56 -8.76 8.40
N ILE A 112 -5.60 -9.53 7.85
CA ILE A 112 -4.90 -9.23 6.58
C ILE A 112 -5.18 -10.26 5.48
N PHE A 113 -6.22 -11.09 5.66
CA PHE A 113 -6.56 -12.15 4.71
C PHE A 113 -6.80 -11.61 3.29
N VAL A 114 -7.48 -10.47 3.17
CA VAL A 114 -7.83 -9.87 1.88
C VAL A 114 -6.57 -9.39 1.17
N GLU A 115 -5.67 -8.75 1.89
CA GLU A 115 -4.40 -8.26 1.39
C GLU A 115 -3.52 -9.42 0.92
N LYS A 116 -3.43 -10.51 1.69
CA LYS A 116 -2.75 -11.76 1.28
C LYS A 116 -3.36 -12.35 0.01
N LEU A 117 -4.69 -12.32 -0.12
CA LEU A 117 -5.38 -12.81 -1.31
C LEU A 117 -5.05 -11.98 -2.56
N PHE A 118 -4.97 -10.65 -2.41
CA PHE A 118 -4.46 -9.77 -3.48
C PHE A 118 -3.00 -10.09 -3.81
N GLY A 119 -2.16 -10.36 -2.80
CA GLY A 119 -0.79 -10.82 -3.01
C GLY A 119 -0.72 -12.06 -3.91
N GLN A 120 -1.54 -13.07 -3.61
CA GLN A 120 -1.63 -14.28 -4.43
C GLN A 120 -2.14 -14.01 -5.86
N TYR A 121 -3.07 -13.06 -6.02
CA TYR A 121 -3.54 -12.65 -7.34
C TYR A 121 -2.40 -12.05 -8.18
N PHE A 122 -1.59 -11.16 -7.61
CA PHE A 122 -0.46 -10.56 -8.32
C PHE A 122 0.65 -11.58 -8.59
N LYS A 123 0.91 -12.52 -7.67
CA LYS A 123 1.85 -13.63 -7.93
C LYS A 123 1.40 -14.49 -9.10
N ALA A 124 0.13 -14.88 -9.14
CA ALA A 124 -0.42 -15.62 -10.27
C ALA A 124 -0.30 -14.87 -11.61
N GLU A 125 -0.35 -13.54 -11.57
CA GLU A 125 -0.12 -12.70 -12.76
C GLU A 125 1.36 -12.70 -13.21
N LEU A 126 2.30 -12.55 -12.28
CA LEU A 126 3.74 -12.65 -12.56
C LEU A 126 4.14 -14.05 -13.06
N ASP A 127 3.53 -15.09 -12.51
CA ASP A 127 3.77 -16.49 -12.90
C ASP A 127 3.04 -16.89 -14.20
N HIS A 128 2.31 -15.96 -14.84
CA HIS A 128 1.44 -16.22 -16.00
C HIS A 128 0.43 -17.36 -15.80
N ASN A 129 -0.01 -17.57 -14.55
CA ASN A 129 -1.00 -18.59 -14.17
C ASN A 129 -2.42 -18.05 -14.31
N GLU A 130 -2.90 -17.97 -15.55
CA GLU A 130 -4.21 -17.42 -15.89
C GLU A 130 -5.39 -18.13 -15.21
N GLN A 131 -5.28 -19.43 -14.96
CA GLN A 131 -6.33 -20.20 -14.28
C GLN A 131 -6.49 -19.74 -12.82
N LEU A 132 -5.38 -19.69 -12.07
CA LEU A 132 -5.39 -19.26 -10.68
C LEU A 132 -5.78 -17.80 -10.56
N LYS A 133 -5.21 -16.94 -11.42
CA LYS A 133 -5.56 -15.52 -11.50
C LYS A 133 -7.06 -15.31 -11.67
N LYS A 134 -7.70 -16.06 -12.58
CA LYS A 134 -9.15 -15.99 -12.82
C LYS A 134 -9.97 -16.46 -11.61
N GLN A 135 -9.54 -17.54 -10.94
CA GLN A 135 -10.20 -18.03 -9.73
C GLN A 135 -10.15 -16.99 -8.60
N LEU A 136 -8.97 -16.42 -8.34
CA LEU A 136 -8.77 -15.38 -7.32
C LEU A 136 -9.56 -14.11 -7.65
N ALA A 137 -9.57 -13.69 -8.92
CA ALA A 137 -10.39 -12.57 -9.36
C ALA A 137 -11.89 -12.81 -9.16
N GLY A 138 -12.37 -14.04 -9.37
CA GLY A 138 -13.75 -14.45 -9.09
C GLY A 138 -14.09 -14.30 -7.61
N PHE A 139 -13.27 -14.88 -6.73
CA PHE A 139 -13.45 -14.80 -5.28
C PHE A 139 -13.46 -13.35 -4.76
N LEU A 140 -12.51 -12.52 -5.24
CA LEU A 140 -12.44 -11.10 -4.86
C LEU A 140 -13.70 -10.32 -5.28
N LYS A 141 -14.26 -10.62 -6.46
CA LYS A 141 -15.50 -9.99 -6.93
C LYS A 141 -16.72 -10.44 -6.13
N GLU A 142 -16.86 -11.74 -5.89
CA GLU A 142 -17.98 -12.32 -5.14
C GLU A 142 -18.00 -11.85 -3.67
N GLY A 143 -16.83 -11.69 -3.06
CA GLY A 143 -16.68 -11.14 -1.71
C GLY A 143 -16.95 -9.63 -1.60
N ASN A 144 -17.35 -8.96 -2.68
CA ASN A 144 -17.52 -7.51 -2.78
C ASN A 144 -16.24 -6.72 -2.42
N TYR A 145 -15.07 -7.34 -2.58
CA TYR A 145 -13.77 -6.67 -2.45
C TYR A 145 -13.42 -5.89 -3.74
N GLY A 146 -14.30 -5.90 -4.75
CA GLY A 146 -14.19 -5.05 -5.94
C GLY A 146 -14.11 -3.55 -5.62
N PHE A 147 -14.64 -3.11 -4.48
CA PHE A 147 -14.48 -1.71 -4.03
C PHE A 147 -13.02 -1.36 -3.68
N TYR A 148 -12.21 -2.34 -3.25
CA TYR A 148 -10.77 -2.13 -3.06
C TYR A 148 -10.04 -1.96 -4.41
N PHE A 149 -10.56 -2.56 -5.50
CA PHE A 149 -10.08 -2.33 -6.87
C PHE A 149 -10.38 -0.89 -7.35
N GLU A 150 -11.54 -0.33 -7.01
CA GLU A 150 -11.92 1.04 -7.42
C GLU A 150 -11.18 2.13 -6.64
N ARG A 151 -10.73 1.86 -5.42
CA ARG A 151 -9.91 2.80 -4.63
C ARG A 151 -8.43 2.81 -5.00
N LEU A 152 -8.01 1.84 -5.80
CA LEU A 152 -6.65 1.75 -6.34
C LEU A 152 -6.57 2.36 -7.76
N ASN A 153 -7.69 2.57 -8.46
CA ASN A 153 -7.76 3.26 -9.76
C ASN A 153 -8.05 4.77 -9.63
#